data_AF-A0A7G9NY51-F1
#
_entry.id   AF-A0A7G9NY51-F1
#
_cell.length_a   1.000
_cell.length_b   1.000
_cell.length_c   1.000
_cell.angle_alpha   90.00
_cell.angle_beta   90.00
_cell.angle_gamma   90.00
#
_symmetry.space_group_name_H-M   'P 1'
#
loop_
_entity.id
_entity.type
_entity.pdbx_description
1 polymer ?
#
loop_
_entity_poly.entity_id
_entity_poly.type
_entity_poly.pdbx_seq_one_letter_code
_entity_poly.pdbx_strand_id
1 'polypeptide(L)'
;MALLSRVSVVLGVVIALTCVSAQAASTTFNFDDDPVLEAAFEGETTETSFTQDGLTIYITPTGGDFSFAGSGMGIDTGGDFNVAGDKVDFYFDQDVTITQLDMAGFTPAGLDAGTFSIDGGSSYTLPDDFDNNTSDYIDLSEVVSAGTVLTIAYDAGNGFQWQGLTVEFTAAVPTPAALPAGLGLMGLMMIKRRKAA
;
A
#
# COMPACT_ATOMS: atom_id res chain seq x y z
N MET A 1 -4.97 -42.84 -62.74
CA MET A 1 -5.85 -41.85 -62.08
C MET A 1 -5.50 -41.83 -60.61
N ALA A 2 -4.84 -40.77 -60.15
CA ALA A 2 -4.46 -40.58 -58.75
C ALA A 2 -5.61 -39.92 -57.98
N LEU A 3 -6.02 -40.51 -56.86
CA LEU A 3 -6.89 -39.84 -55.89
C LEU A 3 -6.01 -39.21 -54.80
N LEU A 4 -5.99 -37.88 -54.79
CA LEU A 4 -5.39 -37.04 -53.78
C LEU A 4 -6.36 -36.82 -52.61
N SER A 5 -5.77 -36.70 -51.41
CA SER A 5 -6.15 -35.75 -50.34
C SER A 5 -7.47 -36.06 -49.59
N ARG A 6 -7.52 -36.10 -48.26
CA ARG A 6 -7.20 -34.99 -47.34
C ARG A 6 -6.85 -35.55 -45.94
N VAL A 7 -5.69 -35.16 -45.42
CA VAL A 7 -5.38 -35.25 -43.98
C VAL A 7 -5.68 -33.89 -43.39
N SER A 8 -6.71 -33.81 -42.54
CA SER A 8 -7.03 -32.61 -41.78
C SER A 8 -6.05 -32.48 -40.62
N VAL A 9 -5.10 -31.55 -40.71
CA VAL A 9 -4.28 -31.13 -39.58
C VAL A 9 -5.06 -30.05 -38.84
N VAL A 10 -5.65 -30.41 -37.70
CA VAL A 10 -6.22 -29.44 -36.77
C VAL A 10 -5.05 -28.85 -35.97
N LEU A 11 -4.65 -27.62 -36.32
CA LEU A 11 -3.65 -26.85 -35.59
C LEU A 11 -4.34 -26.23 -34.36
N GLY A 12 -4.16 -26.84 -33.19
CA GLY A 12 -4.58 -26.27 -31.92
C GLY A 12 -3.61 -25.14 -31.52
N VAL A 13 -4.07 -23.89 -31.62
CA VAL A 13 -3.36 -22.74 -31.05
C VAL A 13 -3.64 -22.75 -29.54
N VAL A 14 -2.64 -23.11 -28.74
CA VAL A 14 -2.68 -22.90 -27.28
C VAL A 14 -2.34 -21.43 -27.04
N ILE A 15 -3.36 -20.61 -26.84
CA ILE A 15 -3.17 -19.25 -26.29
C ILE A 15 -2.87 -19.45 -24.81
N ALA A 16 -1.60 -19.36 -24.44
CA ALA A 16 -1.19 -19.23 -23.04
C ALA A 16 -1.63 -17.85 -22.55
N LEU A 17 -2.86 -17.77 -22.05
CA LEU A 17 -3.34 -16.62 -21.30
C LEU A 17 -2.56 -16.63 -19.98
N THR A 18 -1.52 -15.80 -19.86
CA THR A 18 -0.83 -15.60 -18.59
C THR A 18 -1.78 -14.85 -17.67
N CYS A 19 -2.57 -15.59 -16.89
CA CYS A 19 -3.32 -14.99 -15.79
C CYS A 19 -2.31 -14.33 -14.85
N VAL A 20 -2.38 -13.00 -14.74
CA VAL A 20 -1.76 -12.28 -13.62
C VAL A 20 -2.43 -12.85 -12.37
N SER A 21 -1.67 -13.54 -11.53
CA SER A 21 -2.19 -13.96 -10.23
C SER A 21 -2.16 -12.73 -9.32
N ALA A 22 -3.32 -12.41 -8.75
CA ALA A 22 -3.41 -11.50 -7.62
C ALA A 22 -2.98 -12.27 -6.37
N GLN A 23 -2.09 -11.71 -5.57
CA GLN A 23 -1.68 -12.29 -4.29
C GLN A 23 -2.05 -11.32 -3.15
N ALA A 24 -2.63 -11.84 -2.07
CA ALA A 24 -2.80 -11.08 -0.84
C ALA A 24 -1.41 -10.73 -0.30
N ALA A 25 -1.18 -9.44 -0.08
CA ALA A 25 0.04 -8.87 0.47
C ALA A 25 -0.32 -8.06 1.72
N SER A 26 0.67 -7.89 2.59
CA SER A 26 0.60 -6.98 3.73
C SER A 26 1.82 -6.09 3.68
N THR A 27 1.63 -4.82 4.01
CA THR A 27 2.72 -3.85 4.19
C THR A 27 2.45 -2.97 5.39
N THR A 28 3.52 -2.43 5.98
CA THR A 28 3.47 -1.46 7.06
C THR A 28 4.23 -0.22 6.63
N PHE A 29 3.54 0.92 6.56
CA PHE A 29 4.19 2.22 6.45
C PHE A 29 4.75 2.57 7.83
N ASN A 30 6.08 2.51 7.98
CA ASN A 30 6.77 2.80 9.25
C ASN A 30 7.12 4.29 9.29
N PHE A 31 6.52 5.03 10.20
CA PHE A 31 6.70 6.45 10.39
C PHE A 31 7.70 6.79 11.52
N ASP A 32 8.19 5.80 12.26
CA ASP A 32 9.15 5.97 13.36
C ASP A 32 10.60 5.98 12.85
N ASP A 33 10.97 4.95 12.08
CA ASP A 33 12.37 4.61 11.81
C ASP A 33 12.67 4.45 10.30
N ASP A 34 11.82 5.01 9.42
CA ASP A 34 12.06 4.98 7.97
C ASP A 34 12.57 6.34 7.45
N PRO A 35 13.89 6.48 7.21
CA PRO A 35 14.47 7.75 6.78
C PRO A 35 14.07 8.15 5.35
N VAL A 36 13.57 7.21 4.54
CA VAL A 36 13.09 7.52 3.19
C VAL A 36 11.69 8.10 3.26
N LEU A 37 10.85 7.55 4.13
CA LEU A 37 9.51 8.05 4.39
C LEU A 37 9.57 9.41 5.09
N GLU A 38 10.40 9.54 6.13
CA GLU A 38 10.66 10.82 6.82
C GLU A 38 11.05 11.91 5.82
N ALA A 39 12.06 11.65 4.98
CA ALA A 39 12.50 12.63 3.98
C ALA A 39 11.45 12.93 2.90
N ALA A 40 10.45 12.07 2.71
CA ALA A 40 9.37 12.31 1.77
C ALA A 40 8.29 13.24 2.34
N PHE A 41 8.13 13.31 3.66
CA PHE A 41 7.02 14.03 4.28
C PHE A 41 7.47 15.21 5.17
N GLU A 42 8.67 15.19 5.76
CA GLU A 42 9.17 16.26 6.65
C GLU A 42 9.09 17.65 6.00
N GLY A 43 8.38 18.58 6.66
CA GLY A 43 8.18 19.96 6.22
C GLY A 43 7.19 20.13 5.05
N GLU A 44 6.52 19.06 4.61
CA GLU A 44 5.53 19.15 3.55
C GLU A 44 4.23 19.79 4.05
N THR A 45 3.63 20.62 3.19
CA THR A 45 2.38 21.37 3.48
C THR A 45 1.28 21.09 2.46
N THR A 46 1.56 20.20 1.51
CA THR A 46 0.64 19.80 0.44
C THR A 46 0.57 18.28 0.36
N GLU A 47 -0.35 17.76 -0.47
CA GLU A 47 -0.42 16.33 -0.73
C GLU A 47 0.91 15.79 -1.25
N THR A 48 1.43 14.79 -0.54
CA THR A 48 2.64 14.05 -0.91
C THR A 48 2.34 12.56 -0.91
N SER A 49 3.07 11.79 -1.72
CA SER A 49 2.83 10.35 -1.88
C SER A 49 4.08 9.52 -1.65
N PHE A 50 3.91 8.34 -1.08
CA PHE A 50 4.97 7.35 -0.90
C PHE A 50 4.49 5.97 -1.35
N THR A 51 5.35 5.24 -2.08
CA THR A 51 5.02 3.89 -2.60
C THR A 51 5.90 2.84 -1.94
N GLN A 52 5.27 1.84 -1.31
CA GLN A 52 5.92 0.70 -0.69
C GLN A 52 5.23 -0.59 -1.12
N ASP A 53 6.00 -1.61 -1.51
CA ASP A 53 5.48 -2.92 -1.96
C ASP A 53 4.42 -2.86 -3.08
N GLY A 54 4.45 -1.78 -3.88
CA GLY A 54 3.48 -1.55 -4.95
C GLY A 54 2.14 -0.98 -4.50
N LEU A 55 2.00 -0.58 -3.23
CA LEU A 55 0.90 0.22 -2.70
C LEU A 55 1.37 1.67 -2.50
N THR A 56 0.57 2.64 -2.96
CA THR A 56 0.87 4.07 -2.76
C THR A 56 -0.07 4.65 -1.72
N ILE A 57 0.51 5.28 -0.70
CA ILE A 57 -0.20 6.15 0.23
C ILE A 57 -0.02 7.60 -0.20
N TYR A 58 -1.11 8.36 -0.16
CA TYR A 58 -1.12 9.81 -0.33
C TYR A 58 -1.48 10.41 1.01
N ILE A 59 -0.76 11.43 1.44
CA ILE A 59 -0.95 12.06 2.74
C ILE A 59 -0.98 13.58 2.52
N THR A 60 -1.98 14.24 3.08
CA THR A 60 -2.16 15.69 3.03
C THR A 60 -2.26 16.23 4.46
N PRO A 61 -1.35 17.12 4.86
CA PRO A 61 -1.45 17.84 6.11
C PRO A 61 -2.47 18.97 5.98
N THR A 62 -3.32 19.16 7.00
CA THR A 62 -4.22 20.32 7.12
C THR A 62 -4.07 20.95 8.50
N GLY A 63 -3.59 22.20 8.55
CA GLY A 63 -3.40 22.92 9.82
C GLY A 63 -1.96 23.33 10.10
N GLY A 64 -0.97 22.57 9.57
CA GLY A 64 0.47 22.83 9.71
C GLY A 64 1.32 22.05 8.70
N ASP A 65 2.63 21.92 8.95
CA ASP A 65 3.60 21.09 8.22
C ASP A 65 3.89 19.76 8.92
N PHE A 66 4.13 18.68 8.17
CA PHE A 66 4.54 17.42 8.81
C PHE A 66 5.85 17.58 9.55
N SER A 67 5.88 17.18 10.83
CA SER A 67 7.12 17.06 11.60
C SER A 67 7.29 15.64 12.11
N PHE A 68 8.46 15.06 11.85
CA PHE A 68 8.95 13.85 12.50
C PHE A 68 9.66 14.28 13.78
N ALA A 69 9.04 14.00 14.92
CA ALA A 69 9.56 14.37 16.22
C ALA A 69 9.98 13.12 16.99
N GLY A 70 11.25 12.74 16.91
CA GLY A 70 11.77 11.60 17.66
C GLY A 70 11.45 10.26 16.99
N SER A 71 10.31 9.64 17.33
CA SER A 71 9.98 8.24 17.01
C SER A 71 8.67 8.04 16.24
N GLY A 72 8.34 8.97 15.34
CA GLY A 72 7.08 8.93 14.60
C GLY A 72 6.77 10.20 13.81
N MET A 73 5.78 10.09 12.93
CA MET A 73 5.12 11.23 12.28
C MET A 73 4.04 11.75 13.22
N GLY A 74 4.03 13.03 13.56
CA GLY A 74 3.09 13.48 14.58
C GLY A 74 2.71 14.95 14.57
N ILE A 75 1.82 15.24 15.52
CA ILE A 75 1.27 16.53 15.87
C ILE A 75 1.97 16.93 17.17
N ASP A 76 2.95 17.83 17.14
CA ASP A 76 3.77 18.25 18.31
C ASP A 76 3.52 19.72 18.69
N THR A 77 3.49 19.98 20.00
CA THR A 77 3.58 21.31 20.65
C THR A 77 4.74 22.22 20.20
N GLY A 78 5.74 21.70 19.48
CA GLY A 78 6.82 22.47 18.85
C GLY A 78 6.68 22.70 17.33
N GLY A 79 5.81 21.95 16.65
CA GLY A 79 5.52 22.05 15.21
C GLY A 79 4.29 22.90 14.91
N ASP A 80 3.91 23.02 13.63
CA ASP A 80 2.70 23.77 13.24
C ASP A 80 1.41 22.95 13.45
N PHE A 81 1.51 21.66 13.81
CA PHE A 81 0.38 20.78 14.17
C PHE A 81 0.22 20.69 15.69
N ASN A 82 -0.54 21.60 16.31
CA ASN A 82 -0.86 21.53 17.74
C ASN A 82 -2.10 22.33 18.14
N VAL A 83 -2.92 22.71 17.17
CA VAL A 83 -4.13 23.47 17.38
C VAL A 83 -5.33 22.57 17.09
N ALA A 84 -6.35 22.65 17.94
CA ALA A 84 -7.58 21.88 17.75
C ALA A 84 -8.15 22.09 16.33
N GLY A 85 -8.38 20.99 15.62
CA GLY A 85 -8.82 21.00 14.21
C GLY A 85 -7.70 20.75 13.20
N ASP A 86 -6.44 20.72 13.64
CA ASP A 86 -5.35 20.21 12.83
C ASP A 86 -5.57 18.72 12.57
N LYS A 87 -5.32 18.32 11.33
CA LYS A 87 -5.60 16.95 10.88
C LYS A 87 -4.73 16.55 9.71
N VAL A 88 -4.61 15.25 9.56
CA VAL A 88 -3.90 14.62 8.46
C VAL A 88 -4.88 13.71 7.74
N ASP A 89 -5.04 13.99 6.45
CA ASP A 89 -5.87 13.21 5.55
C ASP A 89 -4.96 12.27 4.74
N PHE A 90 -5.33 11.02 4.58
CA PHE A 90 -4.61 10.09 3.72
C PHE A 90 -5.53 9.14 2.98
N TYR A 91 -5.05 8.58 1.87
CA TYR A 91 -5.77 7.59 1.09
C TYR A 91 -4.80 6.71 0.30
N PHE A 92 -5.32 5.60 -0.24
CA PHE A 92 -4.53 4.62 -0.99
C PHE A 92 -4.92 4.61 -2.48
N ASP A 93 -3.96 4.26 -3.35
CA ASP A 93 -4.23 4.03 -4.78
C ASP A 93 -5.01 2.73 -5.09
N GLN A 94 -5.17 1.86 -4.09
CA GLN A 94 -5.79 0.55 -4.20
C GLN A 94 -6.74 0.29 -3.03
N ASP A 95 -7.63 -0.69 -3.20
CA ASP A 95 -8.46 -1.19 -2.10
C ASP A 95 -7.56 -1.85 -1.06
N VAL A 96 -7.76 -1.47 0.21
CA VAL A 96 -6.99 -1.99 1.34
C VAL A 96 -7.91 -2.48 2.46
N THR A 97 -7.39 -3.34 3.31
CA THR A 97 -7.93 -3.59 4.65
C THR A 97 -6.96 -3.02 5.67
N ILE A 98 -7.39 -2.03 6.43
CA ILE A 98 -6.60 -1.45 7.50
C ILE A 98 -6.69 -2.38 8.70
N THR A 99 -5.55 -2.96 9.07
CA THR A 99 -5.48 -3.93 10.15
C THR A 99 -5.11 -3.25 11.45
N GLN A 100 -4.06 -2.43 11.43
CA GLN A 100 -3.45 -1.86 12.61
C GLN A 100 -3.01 -0.41 12.34
N LEU A 101 -3.34 0.49 13.27
CA LEU A 101 -2.74 1.82 13.38
C LEU A 101 -1.94 1.85 14.69
N ASP A 102 -0.63 2.04 14.58
CA ASP A 102 0.31 2.09 15.71
C ASP A 102 0.59 3.54 16.09
N MET A 103 0.33 3.87 17.35
CA MET A 103 0.34 5.21 17.90
C MET A 103 1.37 5.28 19.04
N ALA A 104 2.05 6.42 19.12
CA ALA A 104 2.89 6.78 20.25
C ALA A 104 2.46 8.13 20.83
N GLY A 105 2.44 8.25 22.15
CA GLY A 105 2.12 9.48 22.85
C GLY A 105 3.34 10.32 23.17
N PHE A 106 3.13 11.64 23.24
CA PHE A 106 4.12 12.56 23.79
C PHE A 106 3.53 13.36 24.95
N THR A 107 3.66 12.82 26.16
CA THR A 107 4.03 13.51 27.43
C THR A 107 3.60 12.61 28.60
N PRO A 108 4.45 12.35 29.61
CA PRO A 108 4.12 11.48 30.75
C PRO A 108 3.02 11.99 31.72
N ALA A 109 2.23 12.99 31.33
CA ALA A 109 1.33 13.72 32.23
C ALA A 109 0.15 14.46 31.54
N GLY A 110 -0.05 14.29 30.22
CA GLY A 110 -1.13 14.92 29.47
C GLY A 110 -2.24 13.92 29.14
N LEU A 111 -3.49 14.40 29.01
CA LEU A 111 -4.52 13.64 28.29
C LEU A 111 -4.48 14.13 26.84
N ASP A 112 -4.18 13.22 25.91
CA ASP A 112 -4.15 13.51 24.48
C ASP A 112 -5.42 12.97 23.82
N ALA A 113 -6.16 13.83 23.11
CA ALA A 113 -7.41 13.47 22.48
C ALA A 113 -7.33 13.71 20.96
N GLY A 114 -7.83 12.73 20.22
CA GLY A 114 -7.99 12.84 18.78
C GLY A 114 -9.00 11.84 18.24
N THR A 115 -9.21 11.89 16.93
CA THR A 115 -10.11 10.99 16.23
C THR A 115 -9.44 10.40 15.01
N PHE A 116 -9.71 9.13 14.74
CA PHE A 116 -9.48 8.49 13.44
C PHE A 116 -10.84 8.28 12.77
N SER A 117 -10.95 8.58 11.48
CA SER A 117 -12.20 8.47 10.75
C SER A 117 -11.98 8.05 9.30
N ILE A 118 -12.97 7.37 8.74
CA ILE A 118 -13.02 6.93 7.35
C ILE A 118 -14.19 7.67 6.71
N ASP A 119 -13.95 8.38 5.60
CA ASP A 119 -15.01 9.12 4.92
C ASP A 119 -16.15 8.18 4.49
N GLY A 120 -17.38 8.57 4.84
CA GLY A 120 -18.58 7.75 4.65
C GLY A 120 -18.64 6.47 5.48
N GLY A 121 -17.74 6.27 6.44
CA GLY A 121 -17.58 5.05 7.23
C GLY A 121 -17.56 5.27 8.75
N SER A 122 -16.70 4.51 9.41
CA SER A 122 -16.53 4.49 10.87
C SER A 122 -15.71 5.69 11.37
N SER A 123 -15.94 6.08 12.63
CA SER A 123 -15.12 7.04 13.36
C SER A 123 -14.80 6.49 14.73
N TYR A 124 -13.55 6.67 15.15
CA TYR A 124 -12.93 6.10 16.33
C TYR A 124 -12.34 7.24 17.14
N THR A 125 -12.70 7.33 18.42
CA THR A 125 -12.00 8.19 19.36
C THR A 125 -10.70 7.50 19.76
N LEU A 126 -9.59 8.21 19.61
CA LEU A 126 -8.29 7.74 20.04
C LEU A 126 -8.25 7.78 21.59
N PRO A 127 -7.77 6.72 22.28
CA PRO A 127 -7.72 6.70 23.74
C PRO A 127 -6.88 7.86 24.33
N ASP A 128 -7.28 8.33 25.51
CA ASP A 128 -6.74 9.54 26.15
C ASP A 128 -5.27 9.40 26.66
N ASP A 129 -4.66 8.23 26.52
CA ASP A 129 -3.36 7.89 27.09
C ASP A 129 -2.59 6.95 26.14
N PHE A 130 -1.74 7.54 25.30
CA PHE A 130 -0.73 6.82 24.51
C PHE A 130 0.67 6.95 25.13
N ASP A 131 0.76 7.35 26.42
CA ASP A 131 2.03 7.73 27.07
C ASP A 131 2.81 6.54 27.66
N ASN A 132 2.34 5.31 27.44
CA ASN A 132 2.63 4.20 28.34
C ASN A 132 3.95 3.44 28.05
N ASN A 133 4.93 4.01 27.36
CA ASN A 133 6.21 3.36 26.98
C ASN A 133 6.05 1.98 26.28
N THR A 134 4.84 1.62 25.86
CA THR A 134 4.54 0.46 25.02
C THR A 134 3.84 0.98 23.76
N SER A 135 4.13 0.39 22.60
CA SER A 135 3.43 0.76 21.36
C SER A 135 1.95 0.39 21.54
N ASP A 136 1.11 1.41 21.50
CA ASP A 136 -0.33 1.29 21.64
C ASP A 136 -0.92 1.29 20.24
N TYR A 137 -1.57 0.19 19.88
CA TYR A 137 -2.16 0.04 18.56
C TYR A 137 -3.67 -0.06 18.60
N ILE A 138 -4.30 0.42 17.53
CA ILE A 138 -5.73 0.31 17.29
C ILE A 138 -5.95 -0.73 16.21
N ASP A 139 -6.60 -1.83 16.58
CA ASP A 139 -7.09 -2.83 15.64
C ASP A 139 -8.40 -2.34 15.01
N LEU A 140 -8.37 -2.09 13.70
CA LEU A 140 -9.52 -1.55 12.96
C LEU A 140 -10.21 -2.65 12.16
N SER A 141 -9.44 -3.47 11.43
CA SER A 141 -9.97 -4.48 10.49
C SER A 141 -11.00 -3.92 9.51
N GLU A 142 -10.77 -2.69 9.02
CA GLU A 142 -11.70 -1.95 8.16
C GLU A 142 -11.32 -2.06 6.69
N VAL A 143 -12.29 -2.37 5.83
CA VAL A 143 -12.09 -2.42 4.37
C VAL A 143 -12.34 -1.03 3.80
N VAL A 144 -11.33 -0.49 3.10
CA VAL A 144 -11.35 0.86 2.56
C VAL A 144 -11.10 0.79 1.06
N SER A 145 -12.00 1.37 0.27
CA SER A 145 -11.84 1.45 -1.18
C SER A 145 -10.79 2.47 -1.57
N ALA A 146 -10.11 2.24 -2.70
CA ALA A 146 -9.15 3.16 -3.27
C ALA A 146 -9.69 4.60 -3.34
N GLY A 147 -8.87 5.58 -2.95
CA GLY A 147 -9.23 6.99 -2.95
C GLY A 147 -10.20 7.44 -1.84
N THR A 148 -10.64 6.54 -0.96
CA THR A 148 -11.41 6.93 0.23
C THR A 148 -10.50 7.64 1.21
N VAL A 149 -10.90 8.82 1.67
CA VAL A 149 -10.11 9.61 2.61
C VAL A 149 -10.26 9.07 4.02
N LEU A 150 -9.11 8.88 4.65
CA LEU A 150 -8.95 8.61 6.06
C LEU A 150 -8.43 9.87 6.73
N THR A 151 -8.98 10.21 7.88
CA THR A 151 -8.58 11.42 8.61
C THR A 151 -8.22 11.05 10.02
N ILE A 152 -7.04 11.49 10.45
CA ILE A 152 -6.71 11.57 11.87
C ILE A 152 -6.67 13.04 12.25
N ALA A 153 -7.46 13.42 13.25
CA ALA A 153 -7.57 14.79 13.71
C ALA A 153 -7.15 14.91 15.17
N TYR A 154 -6.46 16.01 15.49
CA TYR A 154 -6.14 16.41 16.84
C TYR A 154 -7.25 17.25 17.43
N ASP A 155 -7.67 16.90 18.65
CA ASP A 155 -8.72 17.59 19.37
C ASP A 155 -8.17 18.41 20.55
N ALA A 156 -7.34 17.80 21.39
CA ALA A 156 -6.76 18.45 22.57
C ALA A 156 -5.54 17.67 23.11
N GLY A 157 -4.73 18.31 23.97
CA GLY A 157 -3.58 17.68 24.61
C GLY A 157 -2.25 18.29 24.19
N ASN A 158 -1.16 17.56 24.38
CA ASN A 158 0.19 17.90 23.93
C ASN A 158 0.55 17.26 22.58
N GLY A 159 -0.34 16.43 22.04
CA GLY A 159 -0.24 15.87 20.71
C GLY A 159 0.14 14.40 20.70
N PHE A 160 0.04 13.77 19.53
CA PHE A 160 0.32 12.35 19.35
C PHE A 160 1.15 12.11 18.09
N GLN A 161 1.82 10.97 18.06
CA GLN A 161 2.62 10.48 16.94
C GLN A 161 2.05 9.16 16.44
N TRP A 162 2.27 8.89 15.16
CA TRP A 162 1.97 7.62 14.53
C TRP A 162 3.29 6.99 14.18
N GLN A 163 3.42 5.73 14.55
CA GLN A 163 4.63 4.94 14.32
C GLN A 163 4.44 4.02 13.12
N GLY A 164 3.21 3.58 12.87
CA GLY A 164 2.97 2.56 11.87
C GLY A 164 1.52 2.51 11.39
N LEU A 165 1.35 2.19 10.10
CA LEU A 165 0.07 1.84 9.53
C LEU A 165 0.20 0.55 8.75
N THR A 166 -0.41 -0.53 9.26
CA THR A 166 -0.39 -1.85 8.63
C THR A 166 -1.68 -2.10 7.86
N VAL A 167 -1.50 -2.45 6.59
CA VAL A 167 -2.59 -2.70 5.65
C VAL A 167 -2.38 -4.00 4.89
N GLU A 168 -3.50 -4.67 4.58
CA GLU A 168 -3.55 -5.78 3.65
C GLU A 168 -4.14 -5.31 2.32
N PHE A 169 -3.59 -5.78 1.21
CA PHE A 169 -4.02 -5.39 -0.14
C PHE A 169 -3.74 -6.50 -1.14
N THR A 170 -4.23 -6.34 -2.37
CA THR A 170 -3.96 -7.29 -3.45
C THR A 170 -2.81 -6.80 -4.32
N ALA A 171 -1.63 -7.40 -4.16
CA ALA A 171 -0.48 -7.07 -5.00
C ALA A 171 -0.58 -7.73 -6.38
N ALA A 172 -0.23 -6.97 -7.42
CA ALA A 172 -0.05 -7.51 -8.76
C ALA A 172 1.25 -8.32 -8.83
N VAL A 173 1.15 -9.64 -9.05
CA VAL A 173 2.35 -10.46 -9.25
C VAL A 173 2.94 -10.14 -10.64
N PRO A 174 4.24 -9.77 -10.75
CA PRO A 174 4.86 -9.60 -12.04
C PRO A 174 4.76 -10.90 -12.83
N THR A 175 4.12 -10.87 -14.00
CA THR A 175 4.08 -12.04 -14.88
C THR A 175 5.51 -12.45 -15.24
N PRO A 176 5.92 -13.72 -15.03
CA PRO A 176 7.18 -14.20 -15.57
C PRO A 176 7.18 -13.92 -17.07
N ALA A 177 8.17 -13.18 -17.56
CA ALA A 177 8.32 -12.91 -18.97
C ALA A 177 8.21 -14.23 -19.73
N ALA A 178 7.16 -14.39 -20.54
CA ALA A 178 6.94 -15.60 -21.32
C ALA A 178 8.19 -15.83 -22.18
N LEU A 179 9.01 -16.82 -21.81
CA LEU A 179 10.10 -17.30 -22.64
C LEU A 179 9.48 -17.67 -23.99
N PRO A 180 9.85 -17.03 -25.11
CA PRO A 180 9.27 -17.37 -26.39
C PRO A 180 9.61 -18.83 -26.67
N ALA A 181 8.57 -19.66 -26.82
CA ALA A 181 8.62 -21.05 -27.27
C ALA A 181 9.05 -21.15 -28.76
N GLY A 182 10.05 -20.35 -29.17
CA GLY A 182 10.51 -20.17 -30.54
C GLY A 182 11.69 -21.06 -30.95
N LEU A 183 12.17 -21.97 -30.10
CA LEU A 183 13.29 -22.87 -30.45
C LEU A 183 12.84 -24.26 -30.97
N GLY A 184 11.53 -24.55 -31.00
CA GLY A 184 11.01 -25.85 -31.45
C GLY A 184 10.91 -26.03 -32.97
N LEU A 185 11.01 -24.97 -33.77
CA LEU A 185 10.77 -25.03 -35.22
C LEU A 185 12.00 -25.40 -36.08
N MET A 186 13.22 -25.43 -35.52
CA MET A 186 14.41 -25.84 -36.29
C MET A 186 14.60 -27.36 -36.41
N GLY A 187 13.86 -28.18 -35.65
CA GLY A 187 14.06 -29.65 -35.62
C GLY A 187 13.37 -30.42 -36.75
N LEU A 188 12.34 -29.87 -37.40
CA LEU A 188 11.51 -30.62 -38.37
C LEU A 188 11.93 -30.47 -39.84
N MET A 189 12.90 -29.61 -40.17
CA MET A 189 13.41 -29.51 -41.56
C MET A 189 14.47 -30.56 -41.94
N MET A 190 14.95 -31.39 -41.01
CA MET A 190 15.95 -32.43 -41.31
C MET A 190 15.40 -33.81 -41.67
N ILE A 191 14.08 -34.02 -41.76
CA ILE A 191 13.49 -35.31 -42.17
C ILE A 191 12.89 -35.22 -43.57
N LYS A 192 13.71 -34.93 -44.59
CA LYS A 192 13.46 -35.34 -45.99
C LYS A 192 14.77 -35.66 -46.72
N ARG A 193 15.56 -36.58 -46.15
CA ARG A 193 16.49 -37.40 -46.92
C ARG A 193 16.14 -38.87 -46.72
N ARG A 194 15.34 -39.45 -47.63
CA ARG A 194 15.63 -40.75 -48.28
C ARG A 194 14.49 -41.25 -49.18
N LYS A 195 14.94 -41.69 -50.37
CA LYS A 195 14.44 -42.73 -51.30
C LYS A 195 13.38 -42.39 -52.36
N ALA A 196 13.85 -42.35 -53.61
CA ALA A 196 13.57 -43.32 -54.70
C ALA A 196 14.65 -43.03 -55.79
N ALA A 197 15.58 -43.94 -56.15
CA ALA A 197 15.42 -45.15 -56.97
C ALA A 197 14.70 -44.86 -58.29
#